data_AF-Q8BRA5-F1
#
_entry.id   AF-Q8BRA5-F1
#
_cell.length_a   1.000
_cell.length_b   1.000
_cell.length_c   1.000
_cell.angle_alpha   90.00
_cell.angle_beta   90.00
_cell.angle_gamma   90.00
#
_symmetry.space_group_name_H-M   'P 1'
#
loop_
_entity.id
_entity.type
_entity.pdbx_description
1 polymer ?
#
loop_
_entity_poly.entity_id
_entity_poly.type
_entity_poly.pdbx_seq_one_letter_code
_entity_poly.pdbx_strand_id
1 'polypeptide(L)'
;QRVSGILVKRNFNYHILSPCDLSNYTDLAMSTVKQTQAIPYTGPFYLLYYQLQKLTGDVEELEIQEKPALKVFKSITVVQEPGMVVLEWLANPSNDMYADTVTTVILEVQSNPKIRKGAVQKVSKKLEMHVYSKRLEVMLQDIFGEDCVSVKDDSVLSVTVDGKTANINLETRAVECEEGSEDDESLREMVELAAQRLYEALTPVH
;
A
#
# COMPACT_ATOMS: atom_id res chain seq x y z
N GLN A 1 -8.59 -18.58 32.42
CA GLN A 1 -9.65 -18.16 31.47
C GLN A 1 -10.13 -16.78 31.92
N ARG A 2 -10.00 -15.75 31.07
CA ARG A 2 -10.37 -14.36 31.42
C ARG A 2 -11.81 -14.11 30.97
N VAL A 3 -12.69 -13.73 31.89
CA VAL A 3 -14.07 -13.33 31.58
C VAL A 3 -14.08 -11.80 31.40
N SER A 4 -14.58 -11.32 30.26
CA SER A 4 -14.71 -9.90 29.93
C SER A 4 -16.12 -9.63 29.43
N GLY A 5 -16.74 -8.56 29.93
CA GLY A 5 -18.10 -8.16 29.58
C GLY A 5 -18.51 -6.92 30.36
N ILE A 6 -19.74 -6.48 30.15
CA ILE A 6 -20.35 -5.34 30.84
C ILE A 6 -21.04 -5.86 32.10
N LEU A 7 -20.67 -5.34 33.27
CA LEU A 7 -21.32 -5.68 34.54
C LEU A 7 -22.57 -4.81 34.73
N VAL A 8 -23.75 -5.41 34.71
CA VAL A 8 -25.03 -4.73 34.95
C VAL A 8 -25.58 -5.12 36.31
N LYS A 9 -25.82 -4.14 37.17
CA LYS A 9 -26.50 -4.30 38.46
C LYS A 9 -27.97 -3.93 38.30
N ARG A 10 -28.87 -4.88 38.56
CA ARG A 10 -30.32 -4.64 38.65
C ARG A 10 -30.78 -5.03 40.05
N ASN A 11 -31.14 -4.03 40.85
CA ASN A 11 -31.40 -4.16 42.28
C ASN A 11 -30.18 -4.73 43.03
N PHE A 12 -30.28 -5.95 43.55
CA PHE A 12 -29.21 -6.64 44.27
C PHE A 12 -28.48 -7.70 43.44
N ASN A 13 -28.91 -7.93 42.18
CA ASN A 13 -28.34 -8.95 41.30
C ASN A 13 -27.37 -8.33 40.29
N TYR A 14 -26.29 -9.06 40.00
CA TYR A 14 -25.25 -8.67 39.04
C TYR A 14 -25.23 -9.67 37.88
N HIS A 15 -25.21 -9.15 36.66
CA HIS A 15 -25.07 -9.95 35.43
C HIS A 15 -23.87 -9.44 34.64
N ILE A 16 -23.06 -10.35 34.11
CA ILE A 16 -22.02 -10.02 33.13
C ILE A 16 -22.61 -10.31 31.76
N LEU A 17 -22.69 -9.28 30.91
CA LEU A 17 -23.27 -9.34 29.58
C LEU A 17 -22.21 -9.12 28.50
N SER A 18 -22.42 -9.72 27.33
CA SER A 18 -21.73 -9.27 26.12
C SER A 18 -22.21 -7.86 25.75
N PRO A 19 -21.34 -6.98 25.23
CA PRO A 19 -21.76 -5.66 24.74
C PRO A 19 -22.91 -5.72 23.71
N CYS A 20 -22.96 -6.77 22.89
CA CYS A 20 -24.00 -6.97 21.89
C CYS A 20 -25.38 -7.28 22.49
N ASP A 21 -25.43 -7.81 23.72
CA ASP A 21 -26.68 -8.21 24.39
C ASP A 21 -27.25 -7.10 25.29
N LEU A 22 -26.56 -5.96 25.39
CA LEU A 22 -26.90 -4.90 26.34
C LEU A 22 -28.33 -4.37 26.14
N SER A 23 -28.77 -4.25 24.88
CA SER A 23 -30.11 -3.79 24.48
C SER A 23 -31.23 -4.79 24.80
N ASN A 24 -30.90 -6.07 24.99
CA ASN A 24 -31.87 -7.10 25.38
C ASN A 24 -32.19 -7.06 26.88
N TYR A 25 -31.30 -6.48 27.69
CA TYR A 25 -31.38 -6.50 29.16
C TYR A 25 -31.55 -5.11 29.79
N THR A 26 -31.28 -4.05 29.02
CA THR A 26 -31.36 -2.65 29.46
C THR A 26 -31.91 -1.79 28.31
N ASP A 27 -32.46 -0.62 28.63
CA ASP A 27 -32.85 0.37 27.63
C ASP A 27 -31.64 1.13 27.03
N LEU A 28 -30.41 0.66 27.27
CA LEU A 28 -29.19 1.27 26.74
C LEU A 28 -28.91 0.72 25.33
N ALA A 29 -28.67 1.64 24.40
CA ALA A 29 -28.19 1.32 23.06
C ALA A 29 -26.68 1.60 22.98
N MET A 30 -25.92 0.70 22.34
CA MET A 30 -24.56 1.03 21.91
C MET A 30 -24.63 1.92 20.66
N SER A 31 -23.96 3.06 20.72
CA SER A 31 -23.75 3.94 19.59
C SER A 31 -22.26 3.96 19.25
N THR A 32 -21.94 3.96 17.96
CA THR A 32 -20.60 4.23 17.45
C THR A 32 -20.56 5.65 16.92
N VAL A 33 -19.48 6.37 17.22
CA VAL A 33 -19.25 7.71 16.71
C VAL A 33 -18.28 7.61 15.54
N LYS A 34 -18.71 8.02 14.35
CA LYS A 34 -17.84 8.19 13.19
C LYS A 34 -17.36 9.63 13.17
N GLN A 35 -16.05 9.83 13.03
CA GLN A 35 -15.45 11.15 12.93
C GLN A 35 -14.90 11.38 11.53
N THR A 36 -14.98 12.63 11.11
CA THR A 36 -14.49 13.11 9.83
C THR A 36 -13.74 14.42 10.04
N GLN A 37 -12.57 14.54 9.44
CA GLN A 37 -11.74 15.74 9.56
C GLN A 37 -11.15 16.12 8.19
N ALA A 38 -11.45 17.33 7.72
CA ALA A 38 -10.86 17.88 6.52
C ALA A 38 -9.59 18.66 6.85
N ILE A 39 -8.48 18.36 6.17
CA ILE A 39 -7.19 19.01 6.36
C ILE A 39 -6.73 19.57 5.01
N PRO A 40 -6.47 20.88 4.90
CA PRO A 40 -5.94 21.47 3.67
C PRO A 40 -4.68 20.74 3.23
N TYR A 41 -4.57 20.37 1.97
CA TYR A 41 -3.44 19.62 1.44
C TYR A 41 -3.34 19.84 -0.06
N THR A 42 -2.24 20.44 -0.48
CA THR A 42 -1.98 20.78 -1.89
C THR A 42 -0.82 19.99 -2.47
N GLY A 43 -0.29 19.02 -1.72
CA GLY A 43 0.78 18.16 -2.19
C GLY A 43 0.26 17.07 -3.12
N PRO A 44 1.14 16.41 -3.89
CA PRO A 44 0.76 15.21 -4.62
C PRO A 44 0.35 14.08 -3.66
N PHE A 45 -0.74 13.36 -3.93
CA PHE A 45 -1.25 12.35 -3.01
C PHE A 45 -0.29 11.17 -2.79
N TYR A 46 0.46 10.77 -3.82
CA TYR A 46 1.50 9.75 -3.73
C TYR A 46 2.59 10.11 -2.69
N LEU A 47 2.86 11.40 -2.47
CA LEU A 47 3.84 11.86 -1.49
C LEU A 47 3.31 11.57 -0.08
N LEU A 48 2.02 11.80 0.14
CA LEU A 48 1.37 11.47 1.40
C LEU A 48 1.40 9.96 1.65
N TYR A 49 1.04 9.14 0.64
CA TYR A 49 1.17 7.69 0.71
C TYR A 49 2.56 7.25 1.17
N TYR A 50 3.61 7.74 0.52
CA TYR A 50 4.98 7.36 0.83
C TYR A 50 5.40 7.72 2.27
N GLN A 51 4.96 8.87 2.77
CA GLN A 51 5.31 9.29 4.14
C GLN A 51 4.53 8.51 5.19
N LEU A 52 3.27 8.16 4.90
CA LEU A 52 2.50 7.25 5.74
C LEU A 52 3.09 5.84 5.71
N GLN A 53 3.58 5.36 4.57
CA GLN A 53 4.24 4.05 4.44
C GLN A 53 5.54 3.97 5.25
N LYS A 54 6.24 5.10 5.45
CA LYS A 54 7.40 5.16 6.36
C LYS A 54 7.01 5.10 7.83
N LEU A 55 5.87 5.68 8.18
CA LEU A 55 5.34 5.62 9.54
C LEU A 55 4.89 4.20 9.87
N THR A 56 4.22 3.54 8.94
CA THR A 56 3.70 2.19 9.10
C THR A 56 3.72 1.45 7.76
N GLY A 57 4.13 0.18 7.75
CA GLY A 57 4.05 -0.67 6.56
C GLY A 57 2.62 -1.04 6.15
N ASP A 58 1.64 -0.72 7.00
CA ASP A 58 0.21 -1.06 6.84
C ASP A 58 -0.56 0.14 6.25
N VAL A 59 -0.26 0.43 4.97
CA VAL A 59 -0.96 1.44 4.16
C VAL A 59 -1.46 0.81 2.87
N GLU A 60 -2.78 0.71 2.73
CA GLU A 60 -3.45 0.16 1.56
C GLU A 60 -3.99 1.30 0.67
N GLU A 61 -3.79 1.21 -0.64
CA GLU A 61 -4.43 2.11 -1.61
C GLU A 61 -5.81 1.58 -1.97
N LEU A 62 -6.78 2.49 -2.10
CA LEU A 62 -8.16 2.17 -2.42
C LEU A 62 -8.83 3.32 -3.14
N GLU A 63 -10.05 3.09 -3.61
CA GLU A 63 -10.87 4.09 -4.28
C GLU A 63 -12.22 4.22 -3.57
N ILE A 64 -12.59 5.44 -3.14
CA ILE A 64 -13.88 5.73 -2.52
C ILE A 64 -14.57 6.79 -3.37
N GLN A 65 -15.76 6.45 -3.89
CA GLN A 65 -16.56 7.37 -4.73
C GLN A 65 -15.74 7.94 -5.90
N GLU A 66 -14.98 7.09 -6.59
CA GLU A 66 -14.11 7.47 -7.71
C GLU A 66 -12.94 8.41 -7.32
N LYS A 67 -12.61 8.49 -6.03
CA LYS A 67 -11.51 9.29 -5.51
C LYS A 67 -10.42 8.40 -4.92
N PRO A 68 -9.13 8.72 -5.19
CA PRO A 68 -8.02 8.05 -4.54
C PRO A 68 -8.12 8.17 -3.02
N ALA A 69 -7.89 7.05 -2.33
CA ALA A 69 -7.93 6.99 -0.89
C ALA A 69 -6.87 6.02 -0.34
N LEU A 70 -6.54 6.19 0.94
CA LEU A 70 -5.59 5.35 1.67
C LEU A 70 -6.25 4.79 2.93
N LYS A 71 -6.03 3.51 3.23
CA LYS A 71 -6.34 2.91 4.53
C LYS A 71 -5.06 2.79 5.33
N VAL A 72 -5.00 3.47 6.47
CA VAL A 72 -3.84 3.48 7.37
C VAL A 72 -4.21 2.77 8.67
N PHE A 73 -3.34 1.88 9.17
CA PHE A 73 -3.59 1.08 10.38
C PHE A 73 -4.90 0.28 10.34
N LYS A 74 -5.38 -0.06 9.13
CA LYS A 74 -6.68 -0.70 8.85
C LYS A 74 -7.92 0.04 9.39
N SER A 75 -7.73 1.23 9.96
CA SER A 75 -8.77 1.90 10.76
C SER A 75 -9.04 3.31 10.29
N ILE A 76 -8.02 4.03 9.82
CA ILE A 76 -8.13 5.41 9.37
C ILE A 76 -8.22 5.42 7.84
N THR A 77 -9.27 6.02 7.30
CA THR A 77 -9.41 6.25 5.86
C THR A 77 -9.02 7.69 5.54
N VAL A 78 -8.17 7.89 4.53
CA VAL A 78 -7.75 9.22 4.05
C VAL A 78 -8.17 9.35 2.59
N VAL A 79 -9.12 10.23 2.27
CA VAL A 79 -9.64 10.43 0.92
C VAL A 79 -9.07 11.71 0.32
N GLN A 80 -8.61 11.66 -0.93
CA GLN A 80 -8.16 12.84 -1.65
C GLN A 80 -9.34 13.68 -2.15
N GLU A 81 -9.30 14.98 -1.88
CA GLU A 81 -10.24 15.97 -2.39
C GLU A 81 -9.50 17.14 -3.05
N PRO A 82 -10.17 17.97 -3.87
CA PRO A 82 -9.55 19.17 -4.42
C PRO A 82 -9.05 20.12 -3.32
N GLY A 83 -7.72 20.24 -3.18
CA GLY A 83 -7.07 21.15 -2.23
C GLY A 83 -7.04 20.67 -0.77
N MET A 84 -7.52 19.46 -0.47
CA MET A 84 -7.54 18.90 0.88
C MET A 84 -7.53 17.38 0.90
N VAL A 85 -7.34 16.81 2.08
CA VAL A 85 -7.60 15.40 2.36
C VAL A 85 -8.63 15.29 3.48
N VAL A 86 -9.47 14.28 3.39
CA VAL A 86 -10.53 14.00 4.37
C VAL A 86 -10.20 12.71 5.10
N LEU A 87 -9.94 12.82 6.40
CA LEU A 87 -9.78 11.66 7.27
C LEU A 87 -11.15 11.21 7.76
N GLU A 88 -11.31 9.90 7.90
CA GLU A 88 -12.51 9.28 8.44
C GLU A 88 -12.16 8.05 9.28
N TRP A 89 -12.73 7.96 10.49
CA TRP A 89 -12.51 6.82 11.39
C TRP A 89 -13.69 6.61 12.36
N LEU A 90 -13.74 5.43 12.97
CA LEU A 90 -14.61 5.17 14.12
C LEU A 90 -13.89 5.59 15.41
N ALA A 91 -14.46 6.53 16.14
CA ALA A 91 -13.85 7.12 17.33
C ALA A 91 -13.74 6.10 18.46
N ASN A 92 -12.52 5.99 18.98
CA ASN A 92 -12.15 5.27 20.19
C ASN A 92 -10.70 5.64 20.53
N PRO A 93 -10.25 5.42 21.78
CA PRO A 93 -8.93 5.87 22.22
C PRO A 93 -7.76 5.42 21.32
N SER A 94 -7.85 4.24 20.71
CA SER A 94 -6.81 3.73 19.80
C SER A 94 -6.86 4.41 18.44
N ASN A 95 -8.03 4.50 17.83
CA ASN A 95 -8.21 5.12 16.51
C ASN A 95 -8.00 6.63 16.56
N ASP A 96 -8.34 7.29 17.67
CA ASP A 96 -8.13 8.73 17.84
C ASP A 96 -6.63 9.04 17.85
N MET A 97 -5.83 8.23 18.54
CA MET A 97 -4.37 8.33 18.52
C MET A 97 -3.79 8.08 17.11
N TYR A 98 -4.35 7.12 16.36
CA TYR A 98 -3.94 6.87 14.98
C TYR A 98 -4.30 8.06 14.06
N ALA A 99 -5.49 8.63 14.22
CA ALA A 99 -5.94 9.80 13.46
C ALA A 99 -5.05 11.02 13.74
N ASP A 100 -4.66 11.26 15.00
CA ASP A 100 -3.73 12.32 15.39
C ASP A 100 -2.35 12.14 14.75
N THR A 101 -1.87 10.91 14.69
CA THR A 101 -0.58 10.58 14.06
C THR A 101 -0.63 10.82 12.55
N VAL A 102 -1.68 10.35 11.87
CA VAL A 102 -1.88 10.57 10.42
C VAL A 102 -2.02 12.07 10.12
N THR A 103 -2.77 12.81 10.94
CA THR A 103 -2.90 14.26 10.86
C THR A 103 -1.55 14.96 10.96
N THR A 104 -0.71 14.54 11.91
CA THR A 104 0.64 15.10 12.10
C THR A 104 1.49 14.91 10.85
N VAL A 105 1.46 13.72 10.24
CA VAL A 105 2.18 13.46 8.98
C VAL A 105 1.68 14.36 7.85
N ILE A 106 0.37 14.51 7.70
CA ILE A 106 -0.22 15.37 6.67
C ILE A 106 0.25 16.82 6.83
N LEU A 107 0.17 17.35 8.05
CA LEU A 107 0.61 18.71 8.38
C LEU A 107 2.12 18.89 8.16
N GLU A 108 2.93 17.89 8.48
CA GLU A 108 4.38 17.92 8.23
C GLU A 108 4.69 17.99 6.73
N VAL A 109 4.07 17.12 5.92
CA VAL A 109 4.23 17.11 4.46
C VAL A 109 3.72 18.41 3.84
N GLN A 110 2.67 19.00 4.40
CA GLN A 110 2.13 20.25 3.92
C GLN A 110 3.05 21.44 4.23
N SER A 111 3.56 21.51 5.46
CA SER A 111 4.30 22.66 5.97
C SER A 111 5.79 22.64 5.63
N ASN A 112 6.38 21.49 5.30
CA ASN A 112 7.82 21.34 5.09
C ASN A 112 8.22 21.30 3.59
N PRO A 113 8.82 22.38 3.03
CA PRO A 113 9.22 22.41 1.63
C PRO A 113 10.34 21.43 1.28
N LYS A 114 11.16 21.01 2.27
CA LYS A 114 12.26 20.07 2.05
C LYS A 114 11.73 18.65 1.79
N ILE A 115 10.65 18.27 2.47
CA ILE A 115 9.99 16.97 2.22
C ILE A 115 9.41 16.95 0.80
N ARG A 116 8.74 18.03 0.39
CA ARG A 116 8.21 18.16 -0.97
C ARG A 116 9.31 18.08 -2.03
N LYS A 117 10.46 18.71 -1.83
CA LYS A 117 11.58 18.69 -2.81
C LYS A 117 12.39 17.40 -2.79
N GLY A 118 12.71 16.85 -1.61
CA GLY A 118 13.54 15.66 -1.46
C GLY A 118 12.82 14.34 -1.76
N ALA A 119 11.50 14.30 -1.55
CA ALA A 119 10.70 13.14 -1.89
C ALA A 119 10.33 13.07 -3.38
N VAL A 120 10.23 14.20 -4.09
CA VAL A 120 10.02 14.18 -5.55
C VAL A 120 11.12 13.37 -6.27
N GLN A 121 12.39 13.52 -5.87
CA GLN A 121 13.51 12.81 -6.51
C GLN A 121 13.63 11.31 -6.14
N LYS A 122 13.23 10.92 -4.93
CA LYS A 122 13.32 9.52 -4.46
C LYS A 122 12.04 8.73 -4.76
N VAL A 123 10.89 9.40 -4.77
CA VAL A 123 9.60 8.80 -5.07
C VAL A 123 9.38 8.72 -6.58
N SER A 124 9.92 9.65 -7.40
CA SER A 124 9.97 9.45 -8.85
C SER A 124 10.67 8.13 -9.18
N LYS A 125 11.84 7.87 -8.60
CA LYS A 125 12.57 6.62 -8.81
C LYS A 125 11.81 5.37 -8.35
N LYS A 126 11.14 5.40 -7.19
CA LYS A 126 10.39 4.22 -6.70
C LYS A 126 9.11 3.98 -7.50
N LEU A 127 8.41 5.04 -7.89
CA LEU A 127 7.21 4.94 -8.73
C LEU A 127 7.57 4.53 -10.17
N GLU A 128 8.63 5.08 -10.74
CA GLU A 128 9.20 4.65 -12.02
C GLU A 128 9.58 3.17 -11.96
N MET A 129 10.22 2.72 -10.88
CA MET A 129 10.56 1.31 -10.69
C MET A 129 9.29 0.44 -10.63
N HIS A 130 8.26 0.85 -9.90
CA HIS A 130 7.01 0.08 -9.80
C HIS A 130 6.28 -0.02 -11.15
N VAL A 131 6.21 1.10 -11.89
CA VAL A 131 5.64 1.15 -13.24
C VAL A 131 6.45 0.28 -14.20
N TYR A 132 7.77 0.33 -14.13
CA TYR A 132 8.67 -0.52 -14.90
C TYR A 132 8.43 -2.00 -14.59
N SER A 133 8.45 -2.40 -13.32
CA SER A 133 8.25 -3.79 -12.90
C SER A 133 6.92 -4.35 -13.37
N LYS A 134 5.81 -3.60 -13.19
CA LYS A 134 4.49 -4.09 -13.60
C LYS A 134 4.35 -4.20 -15.12
N ARG A 135 4.91 -3.25 -15.88
CA ARG A 135 4.88 -3.32 -17.35
C ARG A 135 5.79 -4.42 -17.88
N LEU A 136 6.92 -4.67 -17.22
CA LEU A 136 7.84 -5.73 -17.59
C LEU A 136 7.21 -7.10 -17.39
N GLU A 137 6.54 -7.31 -16.25
CA GLU A 137 5.76 -8.51 -15.97
C GLU A 137 4.73 -8.78 -17.08
N VAL A 138 3.86 -7.81 -17.37
CA VAL A 138 2.81 -7.93 -18.41
C VAL A 138 3.41 -8.21 -19.79
N MET A 139 4.46 -7.49 -20.17
CA MET A 139 5.11 -7.68 -21.46
C MET A 139 5.76 -9.06 -21.58
N LEU A 140 6.39 -9.57 -20.51
CA LEU A 140 6.98 -10.91 -20.52
C LEU A 140 5.90 -12.00 -20.55
N GLN A 141 4.77 -11.79 -19.85
CA GLN A 141 3.60 -12.67 -19.94
C GLN A 141 3.02 -12.71 -21.36
N ASP A 142 2.98 -11.57 -22.06
CA ASP A 142 2.54 -11.52 -23.47
C ASP A 142 3.51 -12.24 -24.43
N ILE A 143 4.82 -12.22 -24.15
CA ILE A 143 5.84 -12.85 -25.01
C ILE A 143 5.95 -14.36 -24.77
N PHE A 144 5.96 -14.78 -23.50
CA PHE A 144 6.30 -16.15 -23.09
C PHE A 144 5.10 -16.95 -22.57
N GLY A 145 3.99 -16.29 -22.21
CA GLY A 145 2.82 -16.88 -21.57
C GLY A 145 2.79 -16.61 -20.06
N GLU A 146 1.57 -16.53 -19.51
CA GLU A 146 1.34 -16.22 -18.10
C GLU A 146 1.98 -17.25 -17.15
N ASP A 147 1.88 -18.54 -17.48
CA ASP A 147 2.44 -19.64 -16.69
C ASP A 147 3.98 -19.69 -16.69
N CYS A 148 4.62 -18.96 -17.60
CA CYS A 148 6.08 -18.92 -17.73
C CYS A 148 6.71 -17.82 -16.90
N VAL A 149 5.94 -16.90 -16.30
CA VAL A 149 6.46 -15.74 -15.58
C VAL A 149 6.03 -15.81 -14.12
N SER A 150 7.01 -15.78 -13.21
CA SER A 150 6.77 -15.78 -11.77
C SER A 150 7.59 -14.72 -11.06
N VAL A 151 7.03 -14.14 -10.00
CA VAL A 151 7.74 -13.21 -9.11
C VAL A 151 8.30 -14.03 -7.95
N LYS A 152 9.64 -14.14 -7.86
CA LYS A 152 10.30 -14.86 -6.76
C LYS A 152 10.42 -14.00 -5.51
N ASP A 153 10.80 -12.73 -5.68
CA ASP A 153 10.98 -11.71 -4.64
C ASP A 153 10.45 -10.35 -5.15
N ASP A 154 10.24 -9.37 -4.26
CA ASP A 154 9.83 -7.99 -4.60
C ASP A 154 10.72 -7.32 -5.67
N SER A 155 11.96 -7.82 -5.85
CA SER A 155 12.96 -7.26 -6.76
C SER A 155 13.39 -8.21 -7.89
N VAL A 156 12.85 -9.43 -7.98
CA VAL A 156 13.28 -10.44 -8.98
C VAL A 156 12.10 -11.09 -9.68
N LEU A 157 12.14 -11.06 -11.01
CA LEU A 157 11.16 -11.68 -11.89
C LEU A 157 11.84 -12.85 -12.61
N SER A 158 11.17 -14.00 -12.67
CA SER A 158 11.71 -15.23 -13.26
C SER A 158 10.88 -15.64 -14.45
N VAL A 159 11.56 -15.92 -15.56
CA VAL A 159 10.96 -16.44 -16.79
C VAL A 159 11.45 -17.87 -17.00
N THR A 160 10.52 -18.83 -17.04
CA THR A 160 10.83 -20.25 -17.24
C THR A 160 10.17 -20.77 -18.51
N VAL A 161 10.97 -21.22 -19.48
CA VAL A 161 10.52 -21.78 -20.77
C VAL A 161 11.23 -23.10 -21.00
N ASP A 162 10.50 -24.17 -21.30
CA ASP A 162 11.05 -25.50 -21.58
C ASP A 162 12.04 -26.02 -20.51
N GLY A 163 11.79 -25.68 -19.22
CA GLY A 163 12.63 -26.08 -18.08
C GLY A 163 13.86 -25.20 -17.86
N LYS A 164 14.00 -24.10 -18.60
CA LYS A 164 15.12 -23.15 -18.55
C LYS A 164 14.66 -21.87 -17.88
N THR A 165 15.41 -21.38 -16.89
CA THR A 165 14.99 -20.23 -16.07
C THR A 165 15.97 -19.07 -16.19
N ALA A 166 15.45 -17.91 -16.59
CA ALA A 166 16.15 -16.63 -16.57
C ALA A 166 15.58 -15.74 -15.46
N ASN A 167 16.43 -15.24 -14.58
CA ASN A 167 16.06 -14.38 -13.47
C ASN A 167 16.50 -12.94 -13.77
N ILE A 168 15.55 -12.01 -13.86
CA ILE A 168 15.84 -10.59 -14.03
C ILE A 168 15.72 -9.85 -12.71
N ASN A 169 16.80 -9.15 -12.35
CA ASN A 169 16.80 -8.21 -11.25
C ASN A 169 16.18 -6.88 -11.70
N LEU A 170 15.08 -6.48 -11.06
CA LEU A 170 14.29 -5.30 -11.46
C LEU A 170 15.03 -3.98 -11.18
N GLU A 171 16.04 -3.98 -10.30
CA GLU A 171 16.83 -2.79 -9.97
C GLU A 171 18.04 -2.61 -10.87
N THR A 172 18.82 -3.68 -11.08
CA THR A 172 20.05 -3.63 -11.90
C THR A 172 19.76 -3.88 -13.38
N ARG A 173 18.64 -4.54 -13.69
CA ARG A 173 18.26 -5.07 -15.00
C ARG A 173 19.18 -6.18 -15.51
N ALA A 174 20.06 -6.70 -14.66
CA ALA A 174 20.88 -7.85 -14.99
C ALA A 174 20.01 -9.11 -15.05
N VAL A 175 20.27 -9.95 -16.05
CA VAL A 175 19.62 -11.24 -16.23
C VAL A 175 20.62 -12.35 -15.96
N GLU A 176 20.31 -13.21 -15.01
CA GLU A 176 21.14 -14.35 -14.60
C GLU A 176 20.36 -15.64 -14.84
N CYS A 177 20.99 -16.61 -15.50
CA CYS A 177 20.43 -17.95 -15.65
C CYS A 177 20.84 -18.82 -14.46
N GLU A 178 20.04 -19.83 -14.12
CA GLU A 178 20.37 -20.76 -13.03
C GLU A 178 21.62 -21.62 -13.35
N GLU A 179 22.38 -22.01 -12.31
CA GLU A 179 23.58 -22.83 -12.46
C GLU A 179 23.24 -24.17 -13.14
N GLY A 180 23.85 -24.43 -14.30
CA GLY A 180 23.59 -25.64 -15.12
C GLY A 180 22.90 -25.38 -16.46
N SER A 181 22.58 -24.13 -16.79
CA SER A 181 21.95 -23.72 -18.06
C SER A 181 22.87 -22.86 -18.94
N GLU A 182 24.16 -23.22 -19.04
CA GLU A 182 25.18 -22.46 -19.79
C GLU A 182 24.90 -22.35 -21.31
N ASP A 183 24.01 -23.19 -21.85
CA ASP A 183 23.57 -23.17 -23.26
C ASP A 183 22.37 -22.21 -23.52
N ASP A 184 21.88 -21.49 -22.51
CA ASP A 184 20.64 -20.69 -22.60
C ASP A 184 20.83 -19.20 -22.84
N GLU A 185 21.89 -18.87 -23.59
CA GLU A 185 22.15 -17.49 -24.00
C GLU A 185 21.00 -16.86 -24.78
N SER A 186 20.27 -17.65 -25.59
CA SER A 186 19.13 -17.14 -26.34
C SER A 186 17.97 -16.65 -25.46
N LEU A 187 17.62 -17.37 -24.39
CA LEU A 187 16.56 -16.94 -23.46
C LEU A 187 17.03 -15.74 -22.64
N ARG A 188 18.29 -15.75 -22.18
CA ARG A 188 18.92 -14.64 -21.47
C ARG A 188 18.88 -13.36 -22.30
N GLU A 189 19.37 -13.42 -23.53
CA GLU A 189 19.41 -12.28 -24.47
C GLU A 189 18.01 -11.75 -24.78
N MET A 190 17.01 -12.64 -24.95
CA MET A 190 15.63 -12.21 -25.21
C MET A 190 15.03 -11.45 -24.01
N VAL A 191 15.20 -11.97 -22.80
CA VAL A 191 14.70 -11.32 -21.57
C VAL A 191 15.45 -10.00 -21.33
N GLU A 192 16.77 -9.98 -21.52
CA GLU A 192 17.61 -8.79 -21.37
C GLU A 192 17.22 -7.70 -22.38
N LEU A 193 17.03 -8.06 -23.65
CA LEU A 193 16.61 -7.13 -24.70
C LEU A 193 15.21 -6.57 -24.46
N ALA A 194 14.26 -7.40 -24.02
CA ALA A 194 12.91 -6.97 -23.70
C ALA A 194 12.92 -5.94 -22.56
N ALA A 195 13.63 -6.26 -21.47
CA ALA A 195 13.80 -5.38 -20.33
C ALA A 195 14.44 -4.03 -20.70
N GLN A 196 15.52 -4.07 -21.48
CA GLN A 196 16.22 -2.87 -21.94
C GLN A 196 15.31 -1.98 -22.81
N ARG A 197 14.59 -2.55 -23.78
CA ARG A 197 13.67 -1.80 -24.65
C ARG A 197 12.53 -1.15 -23.89
N LEU A 198 11.95 -1.87 -22.92
CA LEU A 198 10.90 -1.31 -22.08
C LEU A 198 11.44 -0.15 -21.24
N TYR A 199 12.65 -0.31 -20.69
CA TYR A 199 13.29 0.75 -19.92
C TYR A 199 13.50 2.01 -20.76
N GLU A 200 14.08 1.87 -21.96
CA GLU A 200 14.28 2.98 -22.92
C GLU A 200 12.96 3.63 -23.34
N ALA A 201 11.89 2.85 -23.51
CA ALA A 201 10.57 3.38 -23.84
C ALA A 201 9.94 4.18 -22.68
N LEU A 202 10.30 3.85 -21.43
CA LEU A 202 9.80 4.51 -20.23
C LEU A 202 10.66 5.68 -19.75
N THR A 203 11.93 5.75 -20.16
CA THR A 203 12.84 6.85 -19.84
C THR A 203 12.97 7.81 -21.04
N PRO A 204 12.46 9.06 -20.94
CA PRO A 204 12.59 10.01 -22.04
C PRO A 204 14.06 10.37 -22.26
N VAL A 205 14.52 10.20 -23.50
CA VAL A 205 15.83 10.67 -23.97
C VAL A 205 15.88 12.18 -23.75
N HIS A 206 16.73 12.63 -22.82
CA HIS A 206 17.04 14.05 -22.62
C HIS A 206 18.01 14.54 -23.69
#